data_AF-A0AAN4UCR5-F1
#
_entry.id   AF-A0AAN4UCR5-F1
#
_cell.length_a   1.000
_cell.length_b   1.000
_cell.length_c   1.000
_cell.angle_alpha   90.00
_cell.angle_beta   90.00
_cell.angle_gamma   90.00
#
_symmetry.space_group_name_H-M   'P 1'
#
loop_
_entity.id
_entity.type
_entity.pdbx_description
1 polymer ?
#
loop_
_entity_poly.entity_id
_entity_poly.type
_entity_poly.pdbx_seq_one_letter_code
_entity_poly.pdbx_strand_id
1 'polypeptide(L)'
;MTQTIHVEQLPVGFYLVSTETYKKNFFKQQNKRSKPVIGEIIGDWEQLPYLSLRENLLLGVDKTKRPKLLTYIKLADINPRIFTKQKKVLSQLDKIKLQFAHLLLKETPIIYLHDCFDSMTVSQMQWLLNFCQQLTQKYSLRILLFSENENLLHSPSIDEIF
;
A
#
# COMPACT_ATOMS: atom_id res chain seq x y z
N MET A 1 -11.33 10.26 -25.66
CA MET A 1 -9.98 9.74 -26.00
C MET A 1 -9.39 9.17 -24.73
N THR A 2 -9.24 7.85 -24.63
CA THR A 2 -8.85 7.18 -23.39
C THR A 2 -7.32 7.16 -23.31
N GLN A 3 -6.73 8.13 -22.62
CA GLN A 3 -5.29 8.11 -22.37
C GLN A 3 -4.97 6.91 -21.45
N THR A 4 -4.22 5.95 -21.98
CA THR A 4 -3.75 4.81 -21.20
C THR A 4 -2.45 5.23 -20.52
N ILE A 5 -2.50 5.64 -19.25
CA ILE A 5 -1.30 6.04 -18.51
C ILE A 5 -0.54 4.78 -18.11
N HIS A 6 0.70 4.65 -18.55
CA HIS A 6 1.61 3.58 -18.15
C HIS A 6 2.25 3.94 -16.80
N VAL A 7 1.86 3.24 -15.73
CA VAL A 7 2.27 3.56 -14.35
C VAL A 7 3.79 3.58 -14.17
N GLU A 8 4.53 2.74 -14.88
CA GLU A 8 6.00 2.69 -14.80
C GLU A 8 6.66 3.96 -15.35
N GLN A 9 5.96 4.69 -16.22
CA GLN A 9 6.42 5.94 -16.82
C GLN A 9 6.00 7.16 -16.00
N LEU A 10 5.11 7.00 -15.02
CA LEU A 10 4.81 8.10 -14.10
C LEU A 10 6.07 8.51 -13.34
N PRO A 11 6.19 9.80 -12.96
CA PRO A 11 7.21 10.19 -12.00
C PRO A 11 6.97 9.49 -10.64
N VAL A 12 7.94 9.61 -9.74
CA VAL A 12 7.73 9.27 -8.33
C VAL A 12 6.67 10.23 -7.79
N GLY A 13 5.67 9.71 -7.09
CA GLY A 13 4.56 10.54 -6.61
C GLY A 13 3.42 9.73 -6.01
N PHE A 14 2.52 10.46 -5.35
CA PHE A 14 1.28 9.94 -4.79
C PHE A 14 0.08 10.42 -5.62
N TYR A 15 -0.61 9.46 -6.22
CA TYR A 15 -1.66 9.72 -7.22
C TYR A 15 -3.01 9.24 -6.72
N LEU A 16 -4.06 10.03 -6.95
CA LEU A 16 -5.44 9.58 -6.78
C LEU A 16 -6.00 9.16 -8.13
N VAL A 17 -6.58 7.98 -8.18
CA VAL A 17 -7.28 7.45 -9.35
C VAL A 17 -8.74 7.33 -9.01
N SER A 18 -9.55 8.14 -9.68
CA SER A 18 -11.00 8.21 -9.49
C SER A 18 -11.80 7.45 -10.55
N THR A 19 -11.16 7.04 -11.66
CA THR A 19 -11.86 6.45 -12.81
C THR A 19 -11.85 4.92 -12.84
N GLU A 20 -13.04 4.33 -12.92
CA GLU A 20 -13.27 2.89 -13.13
C GLU A 20 -12.57 2.32 -14.37
N THR A 21 -12.39 3.16 -15.39
CA THR A 21 -11.70 2.79 -16.64
C THR A 21 -10.21 2.54 -16.40
N TYR A 22 -9.57 3.34 -15.54
CA TYR A 22 -8.17 3.16 -15.21
C TYR A 22 -7.95 1.88 -14.40
N LYS A 23 -8.79 1.67 -13.37
CA LYS A 23 -8.81 0.46 -12.53
C LYS A 23 -8.84 -0.80 -13.39
N LYS A 24 -9.78 -0.89 -14.34
CA LYS A 24 -9.91 -2.06 -15.24
C LYS A 24 -8.73 -2.27 -16.18
N ASN A 25 -8.22 -1.21 -16.80
CA ASN A 25 -7.12 -1.33 -17.77
C ASN A 25 -5.82 -1.75 -17.10
N PHE A 26 -5.60 -1.26 -15.89
CA PHE A 26 -4.45 -1.56 -15.09
C PHE A 26 -4.40 -3.01 -14.59
N PHE A 27 -5.51 -3.54 -14.04
CA PHE A 27 -5.56 -4.94 -13.61
C PHE A 27 -5.33 -5.91 -14.79
N LYS A 28 -5.80 -5.54 -15.98
CA LYS A 28 -5.51 -6.30 -17.22
C LYS A 28 -4.02 -6.29 -17.59
N GLN A 29 -3.28 -5.24 -17.28
CA GLN A 29 -1.83 -5.15 -17.54
C GLN A 29 -1.02 -5.97 -16.54
N GLN A 30 -1.43 -6.02 -15.27
CA GLN A 30 -0.77 -6.81 -14.23
C GLN A 30 -0.76 -8.31 -14.56
N ASN A 31 -1.91 -8.84 -15.01
CA ASN A 31 -2.08 -10.27 -15.31
C ASN A 31 -1.22 -10.80 -16.48
N LYS A 32 -0.62 -9.91 -17.29
CA LYS A 32 0.22 -10.28 -18.43
C LYS A 32 1.72 -10.35 -18.11
N ARG A 33 2.14 -10.07 -16.87
CA ARG A 33 3.55 -9.85 -16.53
C ARG A 33 4.11 -10.92 -15.59
N SER A 34 5.38 -11.27 -15.81
CA SER A 34 6.09 -12.39 -15.16
C SER A 34 6.94 -12.02 -13.93
N LYS A 35 7.05 -10.73 -13.58
CA LYS A 35 7.66 -10.25 -12.31
C LYS A 35 6.79 -9.14 -11.71
N PRO A 36 6.40 -9.20 -10.43
CA PRO A 36 5.59 -8.16 -9.84
C PRO A 36 6.48 -6.97 -9.46
N VAL A 37 6.58 -6.00 -10.37
CA VAL A 37 7.07 -4.62 -10.09
C VAL A 37 6.06 -3.85 -9.23
N ILE A 38 4.89 -4.46 -9.02
CA ILE A 38 3.68 -3.88 -8.48
C ILE A 38 3.28 -4.62 -7.20
N GLY A 39 2.98 -3.88 -6.16
CA GLY A 39 2.45 -4.35 -4.89
C GLY A 39 1.04 -3.82 -4.66
N GLU A 40 0.23 -4.60 -3.96
CA GLU A 40 -1.15 -4.27 -3.65
C GLU A 40 -1.33 -4.16 -2.13
N ILE A 41 -2.13 -3.19 -1.73
CA ILE A 41 -2.60 -2.97 -0.37
C ILE A 41 -4.11 -2.90 -0.42
N ILE A 42 -4.76 -3.83 0.27
CA ILE A 42 -6.21 -3.92 0.38
C ILE A 42 -6.64 -3.77 1.84
N GLY A 43 -7.79 -3.14 2.07
CA GLY A 43 -8.35 -3.00 3.42
C GLY A 43 -8.60 -4.34 4.12
N ASP A 44 -9.18 -5.30 3.41
CA ASP A 44 -9.46 -6.63 3.94
C ASP A 44 -8.35 -7.64 3.62
N TRP A 45 -7.15 -7.36 4.14
CA TRP A 45 -6.03 -8.27 3.97
C TRP A 45 -6.22 -9.58 4.74
N GLU A 46 -6.26 -10.69 4.00
CA GLU A 46 -6.31 -12.04 4.53
C GLU A 46 -4.91 -12.60 4.81
N GLN A 47 -4.76 -13.23 5.98
CA GLN A 47 -3.52 -13.87 6.40
C GLN A 47 -3.62 -15.38 6.26
N LEU A 48 -2.50 -16.03 5.93
CA LEU A 48 -2.43 -17.49 5.95
C LEU A 48 -2.67 -18.00 7.39
N PRO A 49 -3.70 -18.84 7.58
CA PRO A 49 -4.18 -19.20 8.92
C PRO A 49 -3.21 -20.07 9.70
N TYR A 50 -2.25 -20.72 9.03
CA TYR A 50 -1.23 -21.57 9.64
C TYR A 50 0.10 -20.86 9.92
N LEU A 51 0.29 -19.60 9.47
CA LEU A 51 1.53 -18.84 9.68
C LEU A 51 1.36 -17.77 10.75
N SER A 52 2.35 -17.54 11.60
CA SER A 52 2.37 -16.37 12.49
C SER A 52 2.27 -15.05 11.69
N LEU A 53 1.92 -13.96 12.36
CA LEU A 53 1.87 -12.65 11.71
C LEU A 53 3.23 -12.25 11.10
N ARG A 54 4.31 -12.57 11.81
CA ARG A 54 5.67 -12.32 11.35
C ARG A 54 6.01 -13.15 10.11
N GLU A 55 5.60 -14.41 10.08
CA GLU A 55 5.82 -15.28 8.92
C GLU A 55 5.02 -14.79 7.71
N ASN A 56 3.73 -14.45 7.89
CA ASN A 56 2.92 -13.83 6.84
C ASN A 56 3.61 -12.60 6.25
N LEU A 57 4.14 -11.73 7.09
CA LEU A 57 4.82 -10.51 6.67
C LEU A 57 6.13 -10.76 5.92
N LEU A 58 6.80 -11.89 6.16
CA LEU A 58 8.08 -12.24 5.55
C LEU A 58 7.95 -13.18 4.34
N LEU A 59 6.71 -13.51 3.92
CA LEU A 59 6.46 -14.34 2.75
C LEU A 59 7.08 -13.73 1.49
N GLY A 60 7.85 -14.52 0.74
CA GLY A 60 8.51 -14.03 -0.49
C GLY A 60 9.53 -12.91 -0.27
N VAL A 61 9.91 -12.61 0.98
CA VAL A 61 10.98 -11.64 1.31
C VAL A 61 12.32 -12.37 1.36
N ASP A 62 13.29 -11.84 0.61
CA ASP A 62 14.69 -12.30 0.62
C ASP A 62 15.26 -12.28 2.04
N LYS A 63 15.98 -13.35 2.43
CA LYS A 63 16.60 -13.49 3.76
C LYS A 63 17.49 -12.30 4.12
N THR A 64 18.21 -11.72 3.15
CA THR A 64 19.09 -10.56 3.32
C THR A 64 18.35 -9.29 3.70
N LYS A 65 17.07 -9.17 3.33
CA LYS A 65 16.22 -7.99 3.61
C LYS A 65 15.47 -8.10 4.93
N ARG A 66 15.27 -9.31 5.47
CA ARG A 66 14.53 -9.56 6.72
C ARG A 66 15.01 -8.75 7.94
N PRO A 67 16.31 -8.45 8.12
CA PRO A 67 16.77 -7.60 9.23
C PRO A 67 16.18 -6.17 9.21
N LYS A 68 15.79 -5.66 8.03
CA LYS A 68 15.14 -4.33 7.91
C LYS A 68 13.71 -4.29 8.46
N LEU A 69 13.14 -5.43 8.86
CA LEU A 69 11.75 -5.52 9.32
C LEU A 69 11.46 -4.52 10.45
N LEU A 70 12.30 -4.49 11.49
CA LEU A 70 12.06 -3.59 12.63
C LEU A 70 12.12 -2.12 12.23
N THR A 71 12.94 -1.77 11.24
CA THR A 71 13.01 -0.41 10.68
C THR A 71 11.67 -0.01 10.06
N TYR A 72 11.07 -0.88 9.26
CA TYR A 72 9.79 -0.58 8.60
C TYR A 72 8.58 -0.64 9.55
N ILE A 73 8.63 -1.51 10.57
CA ILE A 73 7.65 -1.51 11.66
C ILE A 73 7.67 -0.19 12.42
N LYS A 74 8.86 0.34 12.74
CA LYS A 74 9.00 1.65 13.38
C LYS A 74 8.56 2.79 12.46
N LEU A 75 8.91 2.71 11.17
CA LEU A 75 8.53 3.72 10.17
C LEU A 75 7.00 3.84 10.05
N ALA A 76 6.28 2.72 10.03
CA ALA A 76 4.83 2.69 9.95
C ALA A 76 4.12 2.95 11.30
N ASP A 77 4.88 3.34 12.34
CA ASP A 77 4.36 3.59 13.69
C ASP A 77 3.52 2.41 14.21
N ILE A 78 4.10 1.19 14.11
CA ILE A 78 3.49 -0.04 14.60
C ILE A 78 4.21 -0.45 15.89
N ASN A 79 3.44 -0.73 16.94
CA ASN A 79 4.00 -1.31 18.15
C ASN A 79 4.52 -2.74 17.89
N PRO A 80 5.79 -3.06 18.16
CA PRO A 80 6.35 -4.40 17.92
C PRO A 80 5.61 -5.54 18.65
N ARG A 81 4.88 -5.23 19.73
CA ARG A 81 3.98 -6.20 20.41
C ARG A 81 2.82 -6.68 19.52
N ILE A 82 2.63 -6.11 18.33
CA ILE A 82 1.66 -6.60 17.35
C ILE A 82 1.92 -8.06 16.97
N PHE A 83 3.20 -8.49 16.95
CA PHE A 83 3.58 -9.86 16.60
C PHE A 83 3.21 -10.89 17.69
N THR A 84 2.92 -10.43 18.90
CA THR A 84 2.48 -11.30 20.00
C THR A 84 0.95 -11.29 20.17
N LYS A 85 0.23 -10.46 19.41
CA LYS A 85 -1.24 -10.45 19.43
C LYS A 85 -1.79 -11.70 18.75
N GLN A 86 -2.89 -12.25 19.28
CA GLN A 86 -3.65 -13.26 18.56
C GLN A 86 -4.18 -12.65 17.25
N LYS A 87 -4.17 -13.43 16.16
CA LYS A 87 -4.52 -12.98 14.79
C LYS A 87 -5.87 -12.27 14.65
N LYS A 88 -6.77 -12.38 15.63
CA LYS A 88 -8.17 -11.95 15.58
C LYS A 88 -8.44 -10.47 15.88
N VAL A 89 -7.43 -9.62 16.12
CA VAL A 89 -7.67 -8.21 16.51
C VAL A 89 -6.69 -7.24 15.85
N LEU A 90 -6.56 -7.31 14.52
CA LEU A 90 -5.89 -6.24 13.77
C LEU A 90 -6.94 -5.29 13.20
N SER A 91 -6.79 -3.99 13.49
CA SER A 91 -7.60 -2.97 12.84
C SER A 91 -7.29 -2.92 11.34
N GLN A 92 -8.20 -2.35 10.53
CA GLN A 92 -7.93 -2.13 9.10
C GLN A 92 -6.65 -1.31 8.89
N LEU A 93 -6.42 -0.29 9.72
CA LEU A 93 -5.19 0.49 9.66
C LEU A 93 -3.94 -0.34 10.00
N ASP A 94 -3.99 -1.22 11.00
CA ASP A 94 -2.88 -2.13 11.31
C ASP A 94 -2.57 -3.05 10.12
N LYS A 95 -3.60 -3.62 9.49
CA LYS A 95 -3.44 -4.45 8.28
C LYS A 95 -2.75 -3.67 7.16
N ILE A 96 -3.17 -2.44 6.90
CA ILE A 96 -2.57 -1.58 5.87
C ILE A 96 -1.12 -1.22 6.20
N LYS A 97 -0.83 -0.81 7.44
CA LYS A 97 0.53 -0.51 7.91
C LYS A 97 1.47 -1.72 7.73
N LEU A 98 0.99 -2.91 8.06
CA LEU A 98 1.77 -4.15 7.88
C LEU A 98 2.01 -4.46 6.40
N GLN A 99 1.02 -4.27 5.53
CA GLN A 99 1.21 -4.45 4.09
C GLN A 99 2.25 -3.46 3.52
N PHE A 100 2.28 -2.20 3.97
CA PHE A 100 3.37 -1.29 3.60
C PHE A 100 4.74 -1.81 4.04
N ALA A 101 4.88 -2.28 5.28
CA ALA A 101 6.14 -2.85 5.75
C ALA A 101 6.58 -4.06 4.90
N HIS A 102 5.63 -4.90 4.47
CA HIS A 102 5.89 -6.02 3.56
C HIS A 102 6.41 -5.55 2.20
N LEU A 103 5.73 -4.59 1.57
CA LEU A 103 6.11 -4.11 0.24
C LEU A 103 7.44 -3.35 0.26
N LEU A 104 7.73 -2.61 1.33
CA LEU A 104 9.04 -1.98 1.55
C LEU A 104 10.16 -3.01 1.75
N LEU A 105 9.89 -4.14 2.41
CA LEU A 105 10.84 -5.26 2.50
C LEU A 105 11.12 -5.90 1.15
N LYS A 106 10.11 -5.95 0.27
CA LYS A 106 10.27 -6.47 -1.09
C LYS A 106 10.91 -5.46 -2.03
N GLU A 107 11.09 -4.22 -1.59
CA GLU A 107 11.57 -3.09 -2.40
C GLU A 107 10.69 -2.89 -3.64
N THR A 108 9.38 -3.00 -3.44
CA THR A 108 8.39 -2.86 -4.51
C THR A 108 8.24 -1.37 -4.88
N PRO A 109 8.59 -0.96 -6.11
CA PRO A 109 8.65 0.46 -6.48
C PRO A 109 7.27 1.08 -6.77
N ILE A 110 6.25 0.26 -7.01
CA ILE A 110 4.90 0.69 -7.35
C ILE A 110 3.91 0.03 -6.38
N ILE A 111 3.10 0.82 -5.69
CA ILE A 111 2.14 0.36 -4.68
C ILE A 111 0.74 0.86 -5.04
N TYR A 112 -0.22 -0.04 -4.98
CA TYR A 112 -1.62 0.23 -5.24
C TYR A 112 -2.44 0.08 -3.98
N LEU A 113 -3.26 1.08 -3.69
CA LEU A 113 -4.20 1.07 -2.58
C LEU A 113 -5.60 1.04 -3.17
N HIS A 114 -6.39 0.05 -2.77
CA HIS A 114 -7.82 0.04 -3.08
C HIS A 114 -8.60 -0.42 -1.84
N ASP A 115 -9.83 0.06 -1.73
CA ASP A 115 -10.77 -0.31 -0.65
C ASP A 115 -10.15 -0.15 0.76
N CYS A 116 -9.30 0.87 0.91
CA CYS A 116 -8.51 1.12 2.12
C CYS A 116 -9.22 2.00 3.15
N PHE A 117 -10.32 2.66 2.78
CA PHE A 117 -10.92 3.75 3.58
C PHE A 117 -12.25 3.39 4.25
N ASP A 118 -12.88 2.27 3.90
CA ASP A 118 -14.28 1.98 4.23
C ASP A 118 -14.61 1.98 5.73
N SER A 119 -13.68 1.54 6.60
CA SER A 119 -13.87 1.55 8.06
C SER A 119 -12.90 2.48 8.81
N MET A 120 -12.26 3.42 8.09
CA MET A 120 -11.33 4.37 8.70
C MET A 120 -12.01 5.62 9.25
N THR A 121 -11.57 6.07 10.42
CA THR A 121 -11.90 7.41 10.91
C THR A 121 -11.14 8.47 10.11
N VAL A 122 -11.62 9.72 10.11
CA VAL A 122 -10.97 10.86 9.44
C VAL A 122 -9.48 10.98 9.84
N SER A 123 -9.17 10.80 11.13
CA SER A 123 -7.80 10.85 11.63
C SER A 123 -6.92 9.72 11.05
N GLN A 124 -7.48 8.51 10.88
CA GLN A 124 -6.76 7.40 10.26
C GLN A 124 -6.54 7.63 8.76
N MET A 125 -7.54 8.20 8.07
CA MET A 125 -7.40 8.60 6.66
C MET A 125 -6.28 9.62 6.48
N GLN A 126 -6.28 10.69 7.28
CA GLN A 126 -5.24 11.72 7.25
C GLN A 126 -3.86 11.13 7.54
N TRP A 127 -3.76 10.22 8.52
CA TRP A 127 -2.51 9.51 8.79
C TRP A 127 -2.02 8.74 7.56
N LEU A 128 -2.91 7.98 6.90
CA LEU A 128 -2.56 7.17 5.72
C LEU A 128 -2.10 8.05 4.55
N LEU A 129 -2.80 9.16 4.27
CA LEU A 129 -2.46 10.08 3.19
C LEU A 129 -1.07 10.71 3.41
N ASN A 130 -0.82 11.22 4.63
CA ASN A 130 0.48 11.78 5.00
C ASN A 130 1.60 10.73 4.93
N PHE A 131 1.31 9.50 5.37
CA PHE A 131 2.26 8.40 5.33
C PHE A 131 2.63 8.03 3.89
N CYS A 132 1.65 7.95 2.98
CA CYS A 132 1.90 7.71 1.55
C CYS A 132 2.82 8.78 0.95
N GLN A 133 2.53 10.07 1.19
CA GLN A 133 3.36 11.17 0.71
C GLN A 133 4.79 11.13 1.27
N GLN A 134 4.94 10.80 2.56
CA GLN A 134 6.26 10.62 3.15
C GLN A 134 7.04 9.48 2.48
N LEU A 135 6.37 8.38 2.15
CA LEU A 135 7.00 7.23 1.52
C LEU A 135 7.46 7.52 0.09
N THR A 136 6.67 8.24 -0.71
CA THR A 136 7.05 8.59 -2.10
C THR A 136 8.32 9.45 -2.11
N GLN A 137 8.40 10.43 -1.22
CA GLN A 137 9.57 11.30 -1.06
C GLN A 137 10.82 10.55 -0.59
N LYS A 138 10.68 9.63 0.36
CA LYS A 138 11.83 8.96 0.99
C LYS A 138 12.33 7.73 0.25
N TYR A 139 11.46 7.01 -0.44
CA TYR A 139 11.75 5.69 -1.02
C TYR A 139 11.58 5.64 -2.54
N SER A 140 11.39 6.78 -3.22
CA SER A 140 11.21 6.84 -4.68
C SER A 140 10.09 5.92 -5.17
N LEU A 141 8.96 5.93 -4.46
CA LEU A 141 7.80 5.07 -4.76
C LEU A 141 6.77 5.79 -5.63
N ARG A 142 6.05 4.99 -6.41
CA ARG A 142 4.80 5.41 -7.05
C ARG A 142 3.66 4.79 -6.28
N ILE A 143 2.81 5.62 -5.68
CA ILE A 143 1.66 5.14 -4.92
C ILE A 143 0.41 5.60 -5.66
N LEU A 144 -0.47 4.65 -6.00
CA LEU A 144 -1.74 4.96 -6.65
C LEU A 144 -2.87 4.54 -5.73
N LEU A 145 -3.69 5.51 -5.34
CA LEU A 145 -4.83 5.33 -4.50
C LEU A 145 -6.10 5.33 -5.35
N PHE A 146 -6.78 4.19 -5.40
CA PHE A 146 -8.06 4.05 -6.06
C PHE A 146 -9.17 4.34 -5.06
N SER A 147 -9.91 5.42 -5.30
CA SER A 147 -11.04 5.79 -4.45
C SER A 147 -12.01 6.70 -5.18
N GLU A 148 -13.30 6.46 -4.95
CA GLU A 148 -14.40 7.34 -5.39
C GLU A 148 -14.74 8.41 -4.35
N ASN A 149 -14.02 8.46 -3.22
CA ASN A 149 -14.30 9.43 -2.15
C ASN A 149 -13.90 10.85 -2.59
N GLU A 150 -14.89 11.66 -2.92
CA GLU A 150 -14.71 13.05 -3.39
C GLU A 150 -13.93 13.92 -2.40
N ASN A 151 -13.98 13.64 -1.10
CA ASN A 151 -13.23 14.40 -0.08
C ASN A 151 -11.71 14.30 -0.28
N LEU A 152 -11.24 13.27 -0.99
CA LEU A 152 -9.82 13.09 -1.29
C LEU A 152 -9.33 14.02 -2.40
N LEU A 153 -10.21 14.52 -3.27
CA LEU A 153 -9.85 15.40 -4.39
C LEU A 153 -9.18 16.70 -3.94
N HIS A 154 -9.40 17.10 -2.69
CA HIS A 154 -8.86 18.32 -2.10
C HIS A 154 -7.71 18.06 -1.12
N SER A 155 -7.20 16.82 -1.05
CA SER A 155 -6.12 16.50 -0.11
C SER A 155 -4.80 17.14 -0.55
N PRO A 156 -4.10 17.87 0.33
CA PRO A 156 -2.79 18.46 0.02
C PRO A 156 -1.67 17.41 -0.12
N SER A 157 -1.95 16.15 0.23
CA SER A 157 -0.97 15.06 0.16
C SER A 157 -0.87 14.43 -1.22
N ILE A 158 -1.86 14.63 -2.10
CA ILE A 158 -1.91 14.04 -3.44
C ILE A 158 -1.20 14.97 -4.42
N ASP A 159 -0.26 14.40 -5.18
CA ASP A 159 0.53 15.14 -6.17
C ASP A 159 -0.26 15.36 -7.47
N GLU A 160 -1.06 14.39 -7.90
CA GLU A 160 -1.85 14.47 -9.15
C GLU A 160 -3.07 13.51 -9.12
N ILE A 161 -4.12 13.84 -9.88
CA ILE A 161 -5.41 13.12 -9.93
C ILE A 161 -5.68 12.63 -11.36
N PHE A 162 -6.10 11.36 -11.49
CA PHE A 162 -6.43 10.67 -12.74
C PHE A 162 -7.84 10.06 -12.75
#